data_AF-A0A0P0V1F4-F1
#
_entry.id   AF-A0A0P0V1F4-F1
#
_cell.length_a   1.000
_cell.length_b   1.000
_cell.length_c   1.000
_cell.angle_alpha   90.00
_cell.angle_beta   90.00
_cell.angle_gamma   90.00
#
_symmetry.space_group_name_H-M   'P 1'
#
loop_
_entity.id
_entity.type
_entity.pdbx_description
1 polymer ?
#
loop_
_entity_poly.entity_id
_entity_poly.type
_entity_poly.pdbx_seq_one_letter_code
_entity_poly.pdbx_strand_id
1 'polypeptide(L)'
;MEIDRAVRGSSDRRLRTKYDNAVYVVQRAFALYPFEEVAFSFNGGKDSTVLLHLLRAGYYLHKSSSDGEVEMNTIQNCPVRTIYFESPCAFPEINSFTYETVSTYGLPLETIRSDFKSGLEGLLKERPTKAIFIGWSRAVLA
;
A
#
# COMPACT_ATOMS: atom_id res chain seq x y z
N MET A 1 -10.77 -11.57 -3.61
CA MET A 1 -9.39 -11.27 -3.16
C MET A 1 -8.94 -12.27 -2.08
N GLU A 2 -7.73 -12.83 -2.18
CA GLU A 2 -7.21 -13.92 -1.33
C GLU A 2 -7.16 -13.61 0.18
N ILE A 3 -6.60 -12.47 0.58
CA ILE A 3 -6.42 -12.08 1.98
C ILE A 3 -7.75 -11.73 2.65
N ASP A 4 -8.68 -11.10 1.94
CA ASP A 4 -10.00 -10.77 2.49
C ASP A 4 -10.74 -12.06 2.82
N ARG A 5 -10.72 -13.03 1.89
CA ARG A 5 -11.29 -14.36 2.12
C ARG A 5 -10.61 -15.08 3.29
N ALA A 6 -9.28 -15.04 3.35
CA ALA A 6 -8.52 -15.72 4.41
C ALA A 6 -8.82 -15.12 5.80
N VAL A 7 -8.83 -13.79 5.92
CA VAL A 7 -9.09 -13.13 7.21
C VAL A 7 -10.56 -13.32 7.62
N ARG A 8 -11.52 -13.18 6.70
CA ARG A 8 -12.94 -13.43 7.01
C ARG A 8 -13.21 -14.88 7.43
N GLY A 9 -12.49 -15.84 6.85
CA GLY A 9 -12.57 -17.26 7.22
C GLY A 9 -11.83 -17.63 8.50
N SER A 10 -10.97 -16.75 9.04
CA SER A 10 -10.24 -17.01 10.28
C SER A 10 -11.19 -17.03 11.47
N SER A 11 -10.97 -17.92 12.44
CA SER A 11 -11.68 -17.93 13.72
C SER A 11 -11.17 -16.86 14.71
N ASP A 12 -9.99 -16.28 14.48
CA ASP A 12 -9.40 -15.23 15.33
C ASP A 12 -10.17 -13.91 15.20
N ARG A 13 -10.97 -13.61 16.23
CA ARG A 13 -11.75 -12.38 16.31
C ARG A 13 -10.88 -11.12 16.36
N ARG A 14 -9.73 -11.17 17.04
CA ARG A 14 -8.85 -10.00 17.19
C ARG A 14 -8.20 -9.65 15.86
N LEU A 15 -7.80 -10.65 15.08
CA LEU A 15 -7.28 -10.45 13.73
C LEU A 15 -8.36 -9.81 12.83
N ARG A 16 -9.57 -10.37 12.81
CA ARG A 16 -10.69 -9.83 12.01
C ARG A 16 -10.98 -8.38 12.36
N THR A 17 -11.09 -8.04 13.64
CA THR A 17 -11.34 -6.64 14.05
C THR A 17 -10.23 -5.68 13.64
N LYS A 18 -8.96 -6.07 13.76
CA LYS A 18 -7.84 -5.22 13.31
C LYS A 18 -7.87 -5.03 11.79
N TYR A 19 -8.18 -6.10 11.07
CA TYR A 19 -8.31 -6.08 9.62
C TYR A 19 -9.46 -5.17 9.17
N ASP A 20 -10.66 -5.34 9.73
CA ASP A 20 -11.84 -4.54 9.41
C ASP A 20 -11.57 -3.04 9.61
N ASN A 21 -10.95 -2.69 10.74
CA ASN A 21 -10.57 -1.30 11.01
C ASN A 21 -9.55 -0.77 9.99
N ALA A 22 -8.57 -1.58 9.61
CA ALA A 22 -7.53 -1.16 8.68
C ALA A 22 -8.08 -0.99 7.25
N VAL A 23 -8.86 -1.95 6.74
CA VAL A 23 -9.46 -1.84 5.40
C VAL A 23 -10.48 -0.71 5.34
N TYR A 24 -11.21 -0.44 6.43
CA TYR A 24 -12.10 0.72 6.51
C TYR A 24 -11.35 2.05 6.32
N VAL A 25 -10.20 2.22 6.99
CA VAL A 25 -9.36 3.41 6.83
C VAL A 25 -8.88 3.54 5.38
N VAL A 26 -8.46 2.43 4.76
CA VAL A 26 -8.05 2.42 3.35
C VAL A 26 -9.20 2.82 2.42
N GLN A 27 -10.37 2.20 2.57
CA GLN A 27 -11.55 2.51 1.75
C GLN A 27 -11.97 3.97 1.91
N ARG A 28 -11.86 4.52 3.12
CA ARG A 28 -12.13 5.94 3.38
C ARG A 28 -11.16 6.86 2.68
N ALA A 29 -9.87 6.54 2.67
CA ALA A 29 -8.90 7.34 1.94
C ALA A 29 -9.23 7.35 0.44
N PHE A 30 -9.56 6.20 -0.15
CA PHE A 30 -9.97 6.11 -1.56
C PHE A 30 -11.30 6.81 -1.87
N ALA A 31 -12.19 6.94 -0.88
CA ALA A 31 -13.41 7.73 -1.04
C ALA A 31 -13.14 9.26 -0.95
N LEU A 32 -12.05 9.69 -0.32
CA LEU A 32 -11.72 11.10 -0.08
C LEU A 32 -10.74 11.68 -1.09
N TYR A 33 -9.85 10.85 -1.63
CA TYR A 33 -8.77 11.27 -2.52
C TYR A 33 -8.80 10.45 -3.81
N PRO A 34 -8.71 11.10 -5.00
CA PRO A 34 -8.44 10.41 -6.25
C PRO A 34 -7.17 9.56 -6.16
N PHE A 35 -7.13 8.42 -6.86
CA PHE A 35 -6.00 7.49 -6.78
C PHE A 35 -4.68 8.14 -7.19
N GLU A 36 -4.71 9.11 -8.11
CA GLU A 36 -3.56 9.85 -8.60
C GLU A 36 -2.95 10.77 -7.52
N GLU A 37 -3.74 11.15 -6.51
CA GLU A 37 -3.32 11.99 -5.39
C GLU A 37 -2.91 11.17 -4.15
N VAL A 38 -2.96 9.85 -4.23
CA VAL A 38 -2.59 8.94 -3.15
C VAL A 38 -1.29 8.22 -3.51
N ALA A 39 -0.36 8.20 -2.57
CA ALA A 39 0.85 7.40 -2.67
C ALA A 39 0.98 6.40 -1.52
N PHE A 40 1.82 5.40 -1.71
CA PHE A 40 2.16 4.37 -0.74
C PHE A 40 3.69 4.29 -0.61
N SER A 41 4.22 4.54 0.57
CA SER A 41 5.65 4.37 0.85
C SER A 41 5.93 2.91 1.21
N PHE A 42 6.63 2.22 0.31
CA PHE A 42 7.02 0.82 0.47
C PHE A 42 8.53 0.74 0.68
N ASN A 43 8.98 -0.07 1.64
CA ASN A 43 10.41 -0.20 1.97
C ASN A 43 10.87 -1.67 2.04
N GLY A 44 10.03 -2.62 1.62
CA GLY A 44 10.33 -4.06 1.70
C GLY A 44 10.27 -4.66 3.11
N GLY A 45 10.04 -3.85 4.15
CA GLY A 45 9.91 -4.30 5.52
C GLY A 45 8.54 -4.90 5.82
N LYS A 46 8.44 -5.71 6.89
CA LYS A 46 7.21 -6.41 7.29
C LYS A 46 5.98 -5.50 7.40
N ASP A 47 6.14 -4.31 7.97
CA ASP A 47 5.03 -3.41 8.27
C ASP A 47 4.46 -2.79 6.97
N SER A 48 5.33 -2.41 6.05
CA SER A 48 4.91 -1.91 4.73
C SER A 48 4.36 -3.04 3.85
N THR A 49 4.87 -4.28 3.96
CA THR A 49 4.29 -5.46 3.29
C THR A 49 2.89 -5.80 3.80
N VAL A 50 2.65 -5.74 5.11
CA VAL A 50 1.29 -5.88 5.65
C VAL A 50 0.38 -4.76 5.12
N LEU A 51 0.87 -3.52 5.08
CA LEU A 51 0.11 -2.39 4.53
C LEU A 51 -0.20 -2.57 3.04
N LEU A 52 0.74 -3.07 2.23
CA LEU A 52 0.50 -3.41 0.81
C LEU A 52 -0.70 -4.35 0.67
N HIS A 53 -0.75 -5.41 1.48
CA HIS A 53 -1.84 -6.37 1.46
C HIS A 53 -3.18 -5.77 1.93
N LEU A 54 -3.15 -4.88 2.91
CA LEU A 54 -4.32 -4.12 3.35
C LEU A 54 -4.79 -3.14 2.27
N LEU A 55 -3.88 -2.53 1.51
CA LEU A 55 -4.21 -1.66 0.38
C LEU A 55 -4.87 -2.44 -0.75
N ARG A 56 -4.32 -3.61 -1.12
CA ARG A 56 -4.94 -4.53 -2.10
C ARG A 56 -6.34 -4.94 -1.65
N ALA A 57 -6.53 -5.24 -0.37
CA ALA A 57 -7.83 -5.56 0.21
C ALA A 57 -8.82 -4.40 0.17
N GLY A 58 -8.40 -3.24 0.67
CA GLY A 58 -9.24 -2.07 0.73
C GLY A 58 -9.62 -1.57 -0.67
N TYR A 59 -8.72 -1.67 -1.64
CA TYR A 59 -9.01 -1.37 -3.04
C TYR A 59 -10.07 -2.31 -3.61
N TYR A 60 -9.90 -3.62 -3.40
CA TYR A 60 -10.89 -4.62 -3.82
C TYR A 60 -12.26 -4.34 -3.23
N LEU A 61 -12.35 -4.12 -1.92
CA LEU A 61 -13.62 -3.84 -1.24
C LEU A 61 -14.23 -2.51 -1.68
N HIS A 62 -13.41 -1.47 -1.87
CA HIS A 62 -13.86 -0.17 -2.36
C HIS A 62 -14.50 -0.30 -3.75
N LYS A 63 -13.86 -1.02 -4.67
CA LYS A 63 -14.40 -1.25 -6.02
C LYS A 63 -15.66 -2.11 -6.02
N SER A 64 -15.70 -3.19 -5.24
CA SER A 64 -16.90 -4.02 -5.13
C SER A 64 -18.10 -3.30 -4.51
N SER A 65 -17.88 -2.20 -3.78
CA SER A 65 -18.97 -1.40 -3.21
C SER A 65 -19.53 -0.35 -4.18
N SER A 66 -18.69 0.12 -5.12
CA SER A 66 -19.02 1.22 -6.03
C SER A 66 -19.52 0.75 -7.39
N ASP A 67 -18.94 -0.31 -7.94
CA ASP A 67 -19.20 -0.79 -9.30
C ASP A 67 -19.76 -2.23 -9.22
N GLY A 68 -21.04 -2.41 -9.55
CA GLY A 68 -21.67 -3.74 -9.63
C GLY A 68 -20.97 -4.61 -10.69
N GLU A 69 -20.58 -5.82 -10.29
CA GLU A 69 -19.89 -6.83 -11.11
C GLU A 69 -18.68 -6.32 -11.93
N VAL A 70 -17.61 -5.90 -11.26
CA VAL A 70 -16.32 -5.71 -11.93
C VAL A 70 -15.63 -7.06 -12.13
N GLU A 71 -15.16 -7.32 -13.36
CA GLU A 71 -14.34 -8.47 -13.71
C GLU A 71 -13.17 -8.63 -12.73
N MET A 72 -13.02 -9.85 -12.16
CA MET A 72 -11.97 -10.18 -11.19
C MET A 72 -10.55 -9.78 -11.63
N ASN A 73 -10.31 -9.71 -12.95
CA ASN A 73 -9.01 -9.37 -13.53
C ASN A 73 -8.65 -7.88 -13.38
N THR A 74 -9.63 -6.97 -13.37
CA THR A 74 -9.37 -5.52 -13.25
C THR A 74 -9.02 -5.10 -11.81
N ILE A 75 -9.27 -5.97 -10.83
CA ILE A 75 -9.09 -5.66 -9.40
C ILE A 75 -7.72 -6.14 -8.87
N GLN A 76 -6.89 -6.79 -9.70
CA GLN A 76 -5.61 -7.32 -9.23
C GLN A 76 -4.61 -6.25 -8.83
N ASN A 77 -4.57 -5.13 -9.56
CA ASN A 77 -3.50 -4.12 -9.41
C ASN A 77 -4.07 -2.82 -8.86
N CYS A 78 -3.72 -2.49 -7.63
CA CYS A 78 -4.05 -1.22 -7.02
C CYS A 78 -3.30 -0.09 -7.76
N PRO A 79 -3.99 0.94 -8.30
CA PRO A 79 -3.35 1.99 -9.11
C PRO A 79 -2.52 2.99 -8.29
N VAL A 80 -2.45 2.81 -6.96
CA VAL A 80 -1.72 3.70 -6.05
C VAL A 80 -0.23 3.67 -6.36
N ARG A 81 0.34 4.86 -6.58
CA ARG A 81 1.78 5.06 -6.77
C ARG A 81 2.55 4.53 -5.57
N THR A 82 3.50 3.65 -5.82
CA THR A 82 4.38 3.08 -4.80
C THR A 82 5.73 3.80 -4.83
N ILE A 83 6.12 4.40 -3.71
CA ILE A 83 7.36 5.15 -3.55
C ILE A 83 8.35 4.29 -2.79
N TYR A 84 9.55 4.12 -3.34
CA TYR A 84 10.66 3.44 -2.69
C TYR A 84 11.89 4.34 -2.60
N PHE A 85 12.36 4.57 -1.38
CA PHE A 85 13.61 5.29 -1.13
C PHE A 85 14.77 4.30 -1.14
N GLU A 86 15.43 4.17 -2.28
CA GLU A 86 16.56 3.27 -2.47
C GLU A 86 17.81 3.91 -1.86
N SER A 87 18.43 3.18 -0.92
CA SER A 87 19.65 3.60 -0.24
C SER A 87 20.79 2.64 -0.58
N PRO A 88 22.00 3.13 -0.91
CA PRO A 88 23.16 2.27 -1.13
C PRO A 88 23.61 1.54 0.14
N CYS A 89 23.15 1.98 1.31
CA CYS A 89 23.45 1.36 2.61
C CYS A 89 22.42 0.27 2.99
N ALA A 90 21.36 0.07 2.21
CA ALA A 90 20.40 -0.99 2.45
C ALA A 90 20.97 -2.35 2.04
N PHE A 91 20.52 -3.41 2.72
CA PHE A 91 20.83 -4.78 2.33
C PHE A 91 20.32 -5.04 0.89
N PRO A 92 21.14 -5.63 -0.01
CA PRO A 92 20.72 -5.92 -1.38
C PRO A 92 19.43 -6.74 -1.47
N GLU A 93 19.19 -7.61 -0.50
CA GLU A 93 18.00 -8.44 -0.37
C GLU A 93 16.72 -7.61 -0.19
N ILE A 94 16.80 -6.43 0.43
CA ILE A 94 15.66 -5.49 0.54
C ILE A 94 15.28 -4.99 -0.86
N ASN A 95 16.28 -4.64 -1.68
CA ASN A 95 16.04 -4.12 -3.03
C ASN A 95 15.45 -5.23 -3.91
N SER A 96 16.07 -6.43 -3.90
CA SER A 96 15.56 -7.60 -4.61
C SER A 96 14.11 -7.92 -4.23
N PHE A 97 13.81 -8.00 -2.92
CA PHE A 97 12.46 -8.24 -2.44
C PHE A 97 11.49 -7.15 -2.88
N THR A 98 11.91 -5.88 -2.84
CA THR A 98 11.07 -4.74 -3.25
C THR A 98 10.71 -4.84 -4.73
N TYR A 99 11.70 -5.06 -5.60
CA TYR A 99 11.48 -5.16 -7.05
C TYR A 99 10.66 -6.39 -7.44
N GLU A 100 10.91 -7.54 -6.81
CA GLU A 100 10.11 -8.75 -7.00
C GLU A 100 8.65 -8.55 -6.56
N THR A 101 8.44 -7.90 -5.42
CA THR A 101 7.09 -7.59 -4.90
C THR A 101 6.35 -6.65 -5.85
N VAL A 102 7.02 -5.61 -6.34
CA VAL A 102 6.47 -4.67 -7.31
C VAL A 102 6.06 -5.37 -8.59
N SER A 103 6.91 -6.27 -9.11
CA SER A 103 6.61 -7.06 -10.31
C SER A 103 5.44 -8.02 -10.08
N THR A 104 5.44 -8.73 -8.95
CA THR A 104 4.42 -9.72 -8.60
C THR A 104 3.02 -9.12 -8.50
N TYR A 105 2.91 -7.89 -8.00
CA TYR A 105 1.62 -7.22 -7.77
C TYR A 105 1.33 -6.06 -8.75
N GLY A 106 2.16 -5.90 -9.79
CA GLY A 106 1.97 -4.86 -10.81
C GLY A 106 1.90 -3.44 -10.24
N LEU A 107 2.74 -3.13 -9.25
CA LEU A 107 2.71 -1.83 -8.55
C LEU A 107 3.38 -0.74 -9.40
N PRO A 108 2.77 0.44 -9.58
CA PRO A 108 3.43 1.58 -10.22
C PRO A 108 4.54 2.13 -9.32
N LEU A 109 5.79 1.71 -9.55
CA LEU A 109 6.95 2.06 -8.71
C LEU A 109 7.61 3.37 -9.15
N GLU A 110 7.90 4.23 -8.17
CA GLU A 110 8.80 5.37 -8.27
C GLU A 110 9.95 5.21 -7.29
N THR A 111 11.17 5.10 -7.82
CA THR A 111 12.39 4.97 -7.02
C THR A 111 13.05 6.32 -6.81
N ILE A 112 13.26 6.69 -5.54
CA ILE A 112 13.92 7.92 -5.12
C ILE A 112 15.28 7.58 -4.51
N ARG A 113 16.34 8.25 -4.96
CA ARG A 113 17.73 8.04 -4.51
C ARG A 113 18.33 9.22 -3.74
N SER A 114 17.51 10.21 -3.40
CA SER A 114 17.87 11.30 -2.49
C SER A 114 17.55 10.94 -1.04
N ASP A 115 17.92 11.79 -0.10
CA ASP A 115 17.43 11.69 1.27
C ASP A 115 15.89 11.81 1.32
N PHE A 116 15.31 11.32 2.42
CA PHE A 116 13.87 11.26 2.60
C PHE A 116 13.18 12.62 2.43
N LYS A 117 13.77 13.68 2.99
CA LYS A 117 13.17 15.01 2.98
C LYS A 117 13.19 15.60 1.57
N SER A 118 14.36 15.65 0.95
CA SER A 118 14.51 16.20 -0.41
C SER A 118 13.70 15.40 -1.43
N GLY A 119 13.64 14.08 -1.25
CA GLY A 119 12.86 13.20 -2.11
C GLY A 119 11.36 13.43 -1.99
N LEU A 120 10.86 13.58 -0.76
CA LEU A 120 9.45 13.92 -0.54
C LEU A 120 9.10 15.30 -1.08
N GLU A 121 9.98 16.30 -0.90
CA GLU A 121 9.78 17.63 -1.49
C GLU A 121 9.76 17.59 -3.02
N GLY A 122 10.61 16.78 -3.65
CA GLY A 122 10.62 16.56 -5.09
C GLY A 122 9.31 15.94 -5.58
N LEU A 123 8.88 14.86 -4.91
CA LEU A 123 7.65 14.15 -5.23
C LEU A 123 6.40 15.06 -5.15
N LEU A 124 6.31 15.87 -4.09
CA LEU A 124 5.19 16.81 -3.89
C LEU A 124 5.19 17.96 -4.91
N LYS A 125 6.33 18.31 -5.49
CA LYS A 125 6.45 19.33 -6.54
C LYS A 125 6.09 18.78 -7.91
N GLU A 126 6.47 17.54 -8.21
CA GLU A 126 6.25 16.94 -9.53
C GLU A 126 4.77 16.60 -9.76
N ARG A 127 4.10 16.07 -8.74
CA ARG A 127 2.72 15.61 -8.85
C ARG A 127 1.90 15.94 -7.60
N PRO A 128 0.61 16.27 -7.76
CA PRO A 128 -0.26 16.51 -6.62
C PRO A 128 -0.39 15.21 -5.80
N THR A 129 0.20 15.19 -4.61
CA THR A 129 0.04 14.09 -3.65
C THR A 129 -0.56 14.66 -2.38
N LYS A 130 -1.78 14.23 -2.03
CA LYS A 130 -2.52 14.73 -0.85
C LYS A 130 -2.51 13.74 0.31
N ALA A 131 -2.27 12.47 0.04
CA ALA A 131 -2.21 11.43 1.07
C ALA A 131 -1.09 10.44 0.77
N ILE A 132 -0.39 10.01 1.82
CA ILE A 132 0.64 8.96 1.73
C ILE A 132 0.35 7.89 2.79
N PHE A 133 0.19 6.65 2.35
CA PHE A 133 0.15 5.49 3.22
C PHE A 133 1.57 5.11 3.65
N ILE A 134 1.80 5.02 4.97
CA ILE A 134 3.10 4.69 5.56
C ILE A 134 2.94 3.54 6.57
N GLY A 135 3.71 2.48 6.40
CA GLY A 135 3.70 1.30 7.28
C GLY A 135 4.57 1.50 8.51
N TRP A 136 4.13 2.32 9.48
CA TRP A 136 4.81 2.44 10.76
C TRP A 136 4.04 1.76 11.89
N SER A 137 4.75 0.91 12.65
CA SER A 137 4.22 0.33 13.89
C SER A 137 4.45 1.30 15.05
N ARG A 138 3.42 1.50 15.89
CA ARG A 138 3.52 2.30 17.11
C ARG A 138 4.61 1.84 18.08
N ALA A 139 5.09 0.60 17.94
CA ALA A 139 6.14 0.03 18.79
C ALA A 139 7.52 0.68 18.61
N VAL A 140 7.76 1.44 17.52
CA VAL A 140 9.06 2.07 17.24
C VAL A 140 9.24 3.40 17.99
N LEU A 141 8.23 3.86 18.75
CA LEU A 141 8.27 5.10 19.54
C LEU A 141 8.33 4.86 21.06
N ALA A 142 8.88 3.73 21.50
CA ALA A 142 9.02 3.41 22.93
C ALA A 142 10.46 3.62 23.43
#